data_AF-A0A915JRP5-F1
#
_entry.id   AF-A0A915JRP5-F1
#
_cell.length_a   1.000
_cell.length_b   1.000
_cell.length_c   1.000
_cell.angle_alpha   90.00
_cell.angle_beta   90.00
_cell.angle_gamma   90.00
#
_symmetry.space_group_name_H-M   'P 1'
#
loop_
_entity.id
_entity.type
_entity.pdbx_description
1 polymer ?
#
loop_
_entity_poly.entity_id
_entity_poly.type
_entity_poly.pdbx_seq_one_letter_code
_entity_poly.pdbx_strand_id
1 'polypeptide(L)'
;MAKRKAHRQTSATDESDGKELVQLGSPFFECTKLPKHYRAQKALTFSFQLRLRRGYEHFVPDGTQVEIRAGNEENHCGELKNNTTRMKDGVATFNDFRLIGKSGRG
;
A
#
# COMPACT_ATOMS: atom_id res chain seq x y z
N MET A 1 28.91 -37.00 -13.98
CA MET A 1 27.55 -36.47 -14.22
C MET A 1 27.02 -35.87 -12.91
N ALA A 2 27.20 -34.57 -12.70
CA ALA A 2 26.79 -33.90 -11.46
C ALA A 2 25.34 -33.43 -11.55
N LYS A 3 24.47 -33.99 -10.68
CA LYS A 3 23.07 -33.58 -10.54
C LYS A 3 23.01 -32.14 -10.00
N ARG A 4 22.60 -31.19 -10.84
CA ARG A 4 22.28 -29.82 -10.42
C ARG A 4 21.07 -29.88 -9.47
N LYS A 5 21.30 -29.62 -8.18
CA LYS A 5 20.23 -29.30 -7.23
C LYS A 5 19.55 -28.01 -7.71
N ALA A 6 18.31 -28.10 -8.15
CA ALA A 6 17.46 -26.93 -8.33
C ALA A 6 17.24 -26.32 -6.94
N HIS A 7 17.82 -25.14 -6.76
CA HIS A 7 17.61 -24.30 -5.59
C HIS A 7 16.14 -23.87 -5.62
N ARG A 8 15.29 -24.56 -4.84
CA ARG A 8 13.93 -24.14 -4.54
C ARG A 8 14.07 -22.82 -3.76
N GLN A 9 13.98 -21.69 -4.46
CA GLN A 9 13.87 -20.38 -3.83
C GLN A 9 12.63 -20.42 -2.94
N THR A 10 12.88 -20.45 -1.64
CA THR A 10 11.88 -20.19 -0.61
C THR A 10 11.41 -18.77 -0.81
N SER A 11 10.19 -18.63 -1.32
CA SER A 11 9.47 -17.36 -1.41
C SER A 11 9.52 -16.70 -0.03
N ALA A 12 10.09 -15.50 0.04
CA ALA A 12 9.98 -14.66 1.22
C ALA A 12 8.49 -14.55 1.55
N THR A 13 8.15 -14.91 2.78
CA THR A 13 6.80 -14.83 3.32
C THR A 13 6.32 -13.40 3.11
N ASP A 14 5.23 -13.28 2.36
CA ASP A 14 4.52 -12.03 2.15
C ASP A 14 3.90 -11.66 3.50
N GLU A 15 4.67 -10.96 4.36
CA GLU A 15 4.21 -10.40 5.63
C GLU A 15 3.29 -9.20 5.37
N SER A 16 2.28 -9.40 4.52
CA SER A 16 0.99 -8.77 4.71
C SER A 16 0.47 -9.28 6.04
N ASP A 17 -0.03 -8.40 6.90
CA ASP A 17 -0.66 -8.71 8.19
C ASP A 17 -2.00 -9.47 8.02
N GLY A 18 -2.07 -10.45 7.10
CA GLY A 18 -3.24 -11.25 6.72
C GLY A 18 -4.36 -10.46 6.02
N LYS A 19 -4.06 -9.30 5.42
CA LYS A 19 -5.11 -8.37 4.93
C LYS A 19 -5.31 -8.46 3.43
N GLU A 20 -6.57 -8.26 3.02
CA GLU A 20 -7.00 -8.23 1.63
C GLU A 20 -6.31 -7.07 0.88
N LEU A 21 -5.60 -7.42 -0.20
CA LEU A 21 -5.06 -6.46 -1.16
C LEU A 21 -6.07 -6.27 -2.29
N VAL A 22 -6.21 -5.03 -2.75
CA VAL A 22 -7.06 -4.65 -3.87
C VAL A 22 -6.21 -4.12 -5.02
N GLN A 23 -6.52 -4.55 -6.23
CA GLN A 23 -5.88 -4.01 -7.44
C GLN A 23 -6.35 -2.58 -7.67
N LEU A 24 -5.41 -1.70 -8.01
CA LEU A 24 -5.71 -0.32 -8.37
C LEU A 24 -6.15 -0.20 -9.84
N GLY A 25 -6.52 1.01 -10.27
CA GLY A 25 -6.78 1.29 -11.69
C GLY A 25 -5.56 1.13 -12.60
N SER A 26 -4.36 1.03 -12.02
CA SER A 26 -3.11 0.69 -12.72
C SER A 26 -2.83 -0.81 -12.63
N PRO A 27 -2.33 -1.45 -13.70
CA PRO A 27 -2.03 -2.88 -13.70
C PRO A 27 -0.82 -3.26 -12.83
N PHE A 28 -0.01 -2.27 -12.41
CA PHE A 28 1.27 -2.49 -11.73
C PHE A 28 1.15 -2.52 -10.21
N PHE A 29 0.10 -1.94 -9.64
CA PHE A 29 0.00 -1.70 -8.21
C PHE A 29 -1.22 -2.35 -7.58
N GLU A 30 -1.04 -2.80 -6.36
CA GLU A 30 -2.09 -3.23 -5.44
C GLU A 30 -1.89 -2.56 -4.09
N CYS A 31 -2.96 -2.35 -3.32
CA CYS A 31 -2.85 -1.75 -2.00
C CYS A 31 -3.72 -2.45 -0.96
N THR A 32 -3.46 -2.20 0.32
CA THR A 32 -4.30 -2.68 1.40
C THR A 32 -5.71 -2.11 1.27
N LYS A 33 -6.73 -2.98 1.29
CA LYS A 33 -8.12 -2.57 1.23
C LYS A 33 -8.50 -1.67 2.41
N LEU A 34 -8.96 -0.47 2.13
CA LEU A 34 -9.44 0.46 3.15
C LEU A 34 -10.85 0.07 3.64
N PRO A 35 -11.19 0.32 4.92
CA PRO A 35 -12.55 0.17 5.42
C PRO A 35 -13.52 1.09 4.65
N LYS A 36 -14.76 0.63 4.43
CA LYS A 36 -15.80 1.43 3.75
C LYS A 36 -16.14 2.73 4.48
N HIS A 37 -16.14 2.69 5.81
CA HIS A 37 -16.36 3.84 6.67
C HIS A 37 -15.34 3.80 7.80
N TYR A 38 -14.71 4.93 8.10
CA TYR A 38 -13.72 5.04 9.16
C TYR A 38 -13.86 6.35 9.91
N ARG A 39 -13.56 6.32 11.21
CA ARG A 39 -13.60 7.52 12.05
C ARG A 39 -12.42 8.42 11.70
N ALA A 40 -12.70 9.68 11.39
CA ALA A 40 -11.66 10.70 11.18
C ALA A 40 -10.66 10.75 12.35
N GLN A 41 -9.40 11.04 12.03
CA GLN A 41 -8.24 11.11 12.92
C GLN A 41 -7.83 9.80 13.63
N LYS A 42 -8.67 8.75 13.55
CA LYS A 42 -8.32 7.44 14.09
C LYS A 42 -7.26 6.79 13.19
N ALA A 43 -6.21 6.25 13.81
CA ALA A 43 -5.22 5.41 13.14
C ALA A 43 -5.91 4.17 12.56
N LEU A 44 -5.59 3.78 11.34
CA LEU A 44 -6.00 2.48 10.84
C LEU A 44 -5.52 1.40 11.82
N THR A 45 -6.31 0.33 11.98
CA THR A 45 -5.93 -0.83 12.79
C THR A 45 -4.80 -1.64 12.14
N PHE A 46 -4.24 -1.13 11.06
CA PHE A 46 -3.22 -1.73 10.24
C PHE A 46 -2.44 -0.72 9.43
N SER A 47 -1.21 -1.07 9.09
CA SER A 47 -0.44 -0.29 8.13
C SER A 47 -1.08 -0.39 6.76
N PHE A 48 -1.33 0.75 6.14
CA PHE A 48 -1.71 0.80 4.75
C PHE A 48 -0.46 0.56 3.91
N GLN A 49 -0.52 -0.33 2.92
CA GLN A 49 0.61 -0.66 2.07
C GLN A 49 0.23 -0.47 0.61
N LEU A 50 1.12 0.15 -0.16
CA LEU A 50 1.11 0.12 -1.62
C LEU A 50 2.19 -0.85 -2.08
N ARG A 51 1.88 -1.76 -2.98
CA ARG A 51 2.79 -2.80 -3.45
C ARG A 51 2.81 -2.86 -4.96
N LEU A 52 4.00 -3.17 -5.50
CA LEU A 52 4.15 -3.60 -6.86
C LEU A 52 3.68 -5.05 -6.97
N ARG A 53 2.89 -5.33 -8.02
CA ARG A 53 2.48 -6.70 -8.31
C ARG A 53 3.68 -7.53 -8.74
N ARG A 54 3.55 -8.84 -8.50
CA ARG A 54 4.58 -9.81 -8.83
C ARG A 54 5.04 -9.70 -10.29
N GLY A 55 6.35 -9.65 -10.50
CA GLY A 55 6.98 -9.48 -11.81
C GLY A 55 7.26 -8.02 -12.20
N TYR A 56 6.81 -7.05 -11.42
CA TYR A 56 7.07 -5.61 -11.63
C TYR A 56 7.94 -5.00 -10.53
N GLU A 57 8.54 -5.80 -9.65
CA GLU A 57 9.28 -5.32 -8.47
C GLU A 57 10.47 -4.42 -8.83
N HIS A 58 11.04 -4.59 -10.02
CA HIS A 58 12.19 -3.84 -10.51
C HIS A 58 11.80 -2.53 -11.25
N PHE A 59 10.51 -2.25 -11.45
CA PHE A 59 10.08 -1.06 -12.18
C PHE A 59 10.19 0.24 -11.38
N VAL A 60 10.07 0.16 -10.05
CA VAL A 60 10.19 1.32 -9.17
C VAL A 60 11.37 1.12 -8.24
N PRO A 61 12.44 1.94 -8.34
CA PRO A 61 13.59 1.83 -7.46
C PRO A 61 13.24 2.06 -5.99
N ASP A 62 13.98 1.40 -5.11
CA ASP A 62 13.95 1.69 -3.68
C ASP A 62 14.28 3.16 -3.39
N GLY A 63 13.67 3.69 -2.34
CA GLY A 63 13.78 5.09 -1.95
C GLY A 63 12.84 6.03 -2.70
N THR A 64 12.15 5.56 -3.76
CA THR A 64 11.15 6.36 -4.49
C THR A 64 10.06 6.82 -3.54
N GLN A 65 9.83 8.13 -3.49
CA GLN A 65 8.81 8.72 -2.62
C GLN A 65 7.42 8.39 -3.13
N VAL A 66 6.54 7.96 -2.23
CA VAL A 66 5.13 7.67 -2.50
C VAL A 66 4.27 8.54 -1.60
N GLU A 67 3.30 9.22 -2.19
CA GLU A 67 2.34 10.07 -1.50
C GLU A 67 0.91 9.60 -1.80
N ILE A 68 0.06 9.55 -0.78
CA ILE A 68 -1.38 9.33 -0.92
C ILE A 68 -2.10 10.67 -0.85
N ARG A 69 -3.08 10.84 -1.73
CA ARG A 69 -4.04 11.96 -1.70
C ARG A 69 -5.46 11.42 -1.66
N ALA A 70 -6.35 12.15 -1.01
CA ALA A 70 -7.76 11.84 -0.93
C ALA A 70 -8.56 13.05 -1.42
N GLY A 71 -9.67 12.81 -2.10
CA GLY A 71 -10.56 13.87 -2.55
C GLY A 71 -11.87 13.31 -3.11
N ASN A 72 -12.91 14.12 -3.03
CA ASN A 72 -14.20 13.91 -3.68
C ASN A 72 -14.81 15.27 -4.09
N GLU A 73 -16.08 15.28 -4.49
CA GLU A 73 -16.78 16.51 -4.94
C GLU A 73 -16.99 17.54 -3.83
N GLU A 74 -17.20 17.10 -2.58
CA GLU A 74 -17.38 18.00 -1.43
C GLU A 74 -16.05 18.51 -0.86
N ASN A 75 -15.02 17.67 -0.90
CA ASN A 75 -13.70 17.94 -0.36
C ASN A 75 -12.62 17.52 -1.36
N HIS A 76 -12.22 18.45 -2.23
CA HIS A 76 -11.24 18.18 -3.29
C HIS A 76 -9.87 17.74 -2.77
N CYS A 77 -9.49 18.22 -1.59
CA CYS A 77 -8.19 17.95 -0.97
C CYS A 77 -8.40 17.50 0.48
N GLY A 78 -8.78 16.23 0.66
CA GLY A 78 -8.95 15.63 1.96
C GLY A 78 -7.64 15.68 2.76
N GLU A 79 -7.73 16.19 3.99
CA GLU A 79 -6.58 16.26 4.90
C GLU A 79 -6.18 14.86 5.38
N LEU A 80 -4.89 14.54 5.31
CA LEU A 80 -4.30 13.25 5.67
C LEU A 80 -3.11 13.45 6.60
N LYS A 81 -2.79 12.43 7.40
CA LYS A 81 -1.56 12.39 8.20
C LYS A 81 -0.78 11.10 7.91
N ASN A 82 0.55 11.21 7.90
CA ASN A 82 1.47 10.12 7.57
C ASN A 82 1.18 9.50 6.18
N ASN A 83 0.83 10.36 5.22
CA ASN A 83 0.46 10.00 3.85
C ASN A 83 1.65 9.92 2.89
N THR A 84 2.88 10.09 3.38
CA THR A 84 4.11 10.01 2.58
C THR A 84 5.02 8.93 3.16
N THR A 85 5.58 8.09 2.28
CA THR A 85 6.59 7.08 2.63
C THR A 85 7.54 6.86 1.44
N ARG A 86 8.43 5.89 1.55
CA ARG A 86 9.33 5.48 0.46
C ARG A 86 9.11 4.03 0.08
N MET A 87 9.30 3.71 -1.19
CA MET A 87 9.37 2.34 -1.69
C MET A 87 10.58 1.62 -1.13
N LYS A 88 10.39 0.37 -0.77
CA LYS A 88 11.43 -0.57 -0.39
C LYS A 88 11.00 -1.99 -0.74
N ASP A 89 11.83 -2.71 -1.49
CA ASP A 89 11.57 -4.10 -1.90
C ASP A 89 10.20 -4.26 -2.58
N GLY A 90 9.81 -3.30 -3.42
CA GLY A 90 8.51 -3.32 -4.09
C GLY A 90 7.31 -3.02 -3.19
N VAL A 91 7.52 -2.56 -1.96
CA VAL A 91 6.46 -2.15 -1.02
C VAL A 91 6.69 -0.74 -0.44
N ALA A 92 5.64 0.07 -0.39
CA ALA A 92 5.58 1.32 0.37
C ALA A 92 4.62 1.15 1.56
N THR A 93 5.17 1.14 2.77
CA THR A 93 4.40 0.99 4.02
C THR A 93 4.13 2.34 4.65
N PHE A 94 2.85 2.63 4.89
CA PHE A 94 2.37 3.83 5.57
C PHE A 94 1.98 3.46 7.00
N ASN A 95 2.89 3.76 7.93
CA ASN A 95 2.68 3.54 9.35
C ASN A 95 1.83 4.65 9.94
N ASP A 96 0.82 4.29 10.74
CA ASP A 96 -0.10 5.25 11.37
C ASP A 96 -0.76 6.20 10.35
N PHE A 97 -1.13 5.70 9.16
CA PHE A 97 -1.86 6.48 8.16
C PHE A 97 -3.25 6.88 8.68
N ARG A 98 -3.64 8.15 8.48
CA ARG A 98 -4.91 8.69 8.98
C ARG A 98 -5.62 9.56 7.95
N LEU A 99 -6.93 9.37 7.88
CA LEU A 99 -7.88 10.29 7.25
C LEU A 99 -8.26 11.35 8.30
N ILE A 100 -7.89 12.62 8.10
CA ILE A 100 -8.18 13.70 9.04
C ILE A 100 -9.47 14.43 8.66
N GLY A 101 -9.59 14.78 7.38
CA GLY A 101 -10.79 15.41 6.83
C GLY A 101 -11.99 14.46 6.78
N LYS A 102 -13.20 15.02 6.88
CA LYS A 102 -14.44 14.29 6.60
C LYS A 102 -14.74 14.31 5.10
N SER A 103 -15.40 13.27 4.61
CA SER A 103 -15.80 13.14 3.21
C SER A 103 -17.17 13.74 2.88
N GLY A 104 -17.85 14.36 3.87
CA GLY A 104 -19.22 14.88 3.71
C GLY A 104 -20.28 14.01 4.42
N ARG A 105 -21.54 14.17 4.05
CA ARG A 105 -22.66 13.34 4.57
C ARG A 105 -22.96 12.23 3.56
N GLY A 106 -22.51 11.01 3.85
CA GLY A 106 -22.79 9.79 3.08
C GLY A 106 -23.52 8.75 3.92
#